data_AF-A0A4Q7ACH8-F1
#
_entry.id   AF-A0A4Q7ACH8-F1
#
_cell.length_a   1.000
_cell.length_b   1.000
_cell.length_c   1.000
_cell.angle_alpha   90.00
_cell.angle_beta   90.00
_cell.angle_gamma   90.00
#
_symmetry.space_group_name_H-M   'P 1'
#
loop_
_entity.id
_entity.type
_entity.pdbx_description
1 polymer ?
#
loop_
_entity_poly.entity_id
_entity_poly.type
_entity_poly.pdbx_seq_one_letter_code
_entity_poly.pdbx_strand_id
1 'polypeptide(L)'
;MSKSNDNGRALEARLVEVITQQNLNIHLIGSTKNDQIRDLVHFYELPVGQQKDFSEFSIRYIQEISVQDIDSIERLKDTAAKQGDVTDIRIIYKDKSVRNISLKHNHDACKHQRPAALIKNQLGILDKELDAQYRKDLNTIYERFHSKVLLSDKENDNYLFRLVKERDPSLITNLYSDVCNLVKKYLLEYADEAAIKKYFKFLVGNTTFEKVAVYPKTRTIMIKDFTSVADATAVIDAYIHPDNGHLIVKFNNNFILDMRLHTASSRFSLGKSLSLKFDSVVDMDNAPVPQRSISF
;
A
#
# COMPACT_ATOMS: atom_id res chain seq x y z
N MET A 1 -2.59 17.47 -0.95
CA MET A 1 -2.52 15.98 -1.07
C MET A 1 -1.90 15.67 -2.44
N SER A 2 -1.46 14.42 -2.68
CA SER A 2 -0.93 14.06 -4.00
C SER A 2 -2.11 13.76 -4.95
N LYS A 3 -1.99 14.12 -6.23
CA LYS A 3 -3.01 13.85 -7.27
C LYS A 3 -3.47 12.39 -7.33
N SER A 4 -2.58 11.44 -7.00
CA SER A 4 -2.92 10.01 -6.94
C SER A 4 -3.86 9.67 -5.79
N ASN A 5 -3.70 10.31 -4.63
CA ASN A 5 -4.59 10.08 -3.50
C ASN A 5 -5.97 10.68 -3.80
N ASP A 6 -6.02 11.85 -4.43
CA ASP A 6 -7.27 12.51 -4.79
C ASP A 6 -8.06 11.66 -5.80
N ASN A 7 -7.39 11.05 -6.79
CA ASN A 7 -8.01 10.10 -7.72
C ASN A 7 -8.59 8.87 -7.03
N GLY A 8 -7.88 8.29 -6.04
CA GLY A 8 -8.38 7.14 -5.27
C GLY A 8 -9.63 7.51 -4.46
N ARG A 9 -9.58 8.66 -3.77
CA ARG A 9 -10.71 9.21 -3.01
C ARG A 9 -11.92 9.51 -3.89
N ALA A 10 -11.71 10.06 -5.09
CA ALA A 10 -12.76 10.31 -6.07
C ALA A 10 -13.42 9.01 -6.56
N LEU A 11 -12.64 7.94 -6.78
CA LEU A 11 -13.17 6.62 -7.15
C LEU A 11 -14.03 6.01 -6.03
N GLU A 12 -13.55 6.05 -4.78
CA GLU A 12 -14.31 5.61 -3.61
C GLU A 12 -15.63 6.37 -3.49
N ALA A 13 -15.58 7.71 -3.62
CA ALA A 13 -16.76 8.55 -3.54
C ALA A 13 -17.76 8.23 -4.64
N ARG A 14 -17.30 8.06 -5.89
CA ARG A 14 -18.19 7.74 -7.00
C ARG A 14 -18.90 6.40 -6.81
N LEU A 15 -18.20 5.38 -6.32
CA LEU A 15 -18.80 4.08 -6.04
C LEU A 15 -19.90 4.16 -4.96
N VAL A 16 -19.62 4.85 -3.83
CA VAL A 16 -20.62 5.02 -2.76
C VAL A 16 -21.82 5.86 -3.22
N GLU A 17 -21.60 6.87 -4.06
CA GLU A 17 -22.69 7.66 -4.66
C GLU A 17 -23.61 6.78 -5.50
N VAL A 18 -23.06 5.95 -6.40
CA VAL A 18 -23.87 5.05 -7.25
C VAL A 18 -24.64 4.03 -6.40
N ILE A 19 -24.03 3.47 -5.36
CA ILE A 19 -24.72 2.54 -4.44
C ILE A 19 -25.91 3.22 -3.74
N THR A 20 -25.69 4.41 -3.18
CA THR A 20 -26.74 5.13 -2.43
C THR A 20 -27.84 5.68 -3.34
N GLN A 21 -27.56 5.98 -4.60
CA GLN A 21 -28.57 6.33 -5.61
C GLN A 21 -29.50 5.15 -5.93
N GLN A 22 -29.00 3.91 -5.87
CA GLN A 22 -29.80 2.71 -6.14
C GLN A 22 -30.60 2.22 -4.90
N ASN A 23 -30.19 2.60 -3.69
CA ASN A 23 -30.93 2.34 -2.46
C ASN A 23 -30.78 3.50 -1.48
N LEU A 24 -31.82 4.34 -1.42
CA LEU A 24 -31.87 5.55 -0.59
C LEU A 24 -31.99 5.26 0.91
N ASN A 25 -32.26 4.02 1.31
CA ASN A 25 -32.42 3.63 2.72
C ASN A 25 -31.10 3.30 3.41
N ILE A 26 -29.98 3.30 2.68
CA ILE A 26 -28.66 2.95 3.24
C ILE A 26 -28.21 4.03 4.23
N HIS A 27 -27.82 3.60 5.43
CA HIS A 27 -27.27 4.49 6.44
C HIS A 27 -25.77 4.74 6.21
N LEU A 28 -25.38 6.00 6.01
CA LEU A 28 -23.98 6.39 5.99
C LEU A 28 -23.48 6.62 7.42
N ILE A 29 -22.51 5.82 7.86
CA ILE A 29 -22.00 5.85 9.25
C ILE A 29 -20.62 6.50 9.36
N GLY A 30 -20.24 6.87 10.58
CA GLY A 30 -18.95 7.50 10.85
C GLY A 30 -18.80 8.86 10.14
N SER A 31 -17.64 9.08 9.50
CA SER A 31 -17.39 10.31 8.73
C SER A 31 -17.84 10.24 7.27
N THR A 32 -18.45 9.14 6.83
CA THR A 32 -18.75 8.85 5.43
C THR A 32 -19.49 9.97 4.73
N LYS A 33 -20.51 10.57 5.37
CA LYS A 33 -21.25 11.69 4.79
C LYS A 33 -20.36 12.90 4.47
N ASN A 34 -19.46 13.25 5.39
CA ASN A 34 -18.55 14.38 5.21
C ASN A 34 -17.45 14.05 4.19
N ASP A 35 -16.93 12.82 4.21
CA ASP A 35 -15.95 12.35 3.24
C ASP A 35 -16.56 12.30 1.83
N GLN A 36 -17.84 11.94 1.70
CA GLN A 36 -18.56 11.95 0.42
C GLN A 36 -18.69 13.36 -0.15
N ILE A 37 -19.12 14.32 0.67
CA ILE A 37 -19.23 15.73 0.25
C ILE A 37 -17.87 16.26 -0.22
N ARG A 38 -16.82 16.02 0.55
CA ARG A 38 -15.46 16.46 0.22
C ARG A 38 -14.95 15.82 -1.07
N ASP A 39 -15.05 14.50 -1.19
CA ASP A 39 -14.36 13.75 -2.24
C ASP A 39 -15.12 13.72 -3.58
N LEU A 40 -16.43 13.99 -3.58
CA LEU A 40 -17.17 14.22 -4.83
C LEU A 40 -16.67 15.47 -5.57
N VAL A 41 -16.20 16.50 -4.85
CA VAL A 41 -15.56 17.66 -5.48
C VAL A 41 -14.36 17.19 -6.32
N HIS A 42 -13.52 16.34 -5.75
CA HIS A 42 -12.37 15.77 -6.47
C HIS A 42 -12.78 14.94 -7.68
N PHE A 43 -13.91 14.21 -7.59
CA PHE A 43 -14.46 13.50 -8.75
C PHE A 43 -14.85 14.45 -9.89
N TYR A 44 -15.57 15.53 -9.59
CA TYR A 44 -15.98 16.52 -10.60
C TYR A 44 -14.82 17.32 -11.19
N GLU A 45 -13.68 17.41 -10.48
CA GLU A 45 -12.44 18.01 -10.97
C GLU A 45 -11.62 17.08 -11.90
N LEU A 46 -11.97 15.79 -12.00
CA LEU A 46 -11.27 14.86 -12.88
C LEU A 46 -11.51 15.18 -14.36
N PRO A 47 -10.60 14.80 -15.27
CA PRO A 47 -10.87 14.81 -16.70
C PRO A 47 -12.13 13.99 -17.05
N VAL A 48 -12.93 14.47 -18.01
CA VAL A 48 -14.21 13.86 -18.41
C VAL A 48 -14.10 12.35 -18.70
N GLY A 49 -13.03 11.93 -19.39
CA GLY A 49 -12.79 10.50 -19.65
C GLY A 49 -12.66 9.68 -18.38
N GLN A 50 -11.95 10.21 -17.37
CA GLN A 50 -11.76 9.51 -16.09
C GLN A 50 -13.05 9.50 -15.25
N GLN A 51 -13.85 10.57 -15.29
CA GLN A 51 -15.19 10.59 -14.67
C GLN A 51 -16.11 9.51 -15.28
N LYS A 52 -16.06 9.37 -16.60
CA LYS A 52 -16.79 8.33 -17.34
C LYS A 52 -16.33 6.94 -16.91
N ASP A 53 -15.02 6.67 -16.93
CA ASP A 53 -14.46 5.37 -16.54
C ASP A 53 -14.86 4.98 -15.11
N PHE A 54 -14.77 5.91 -14.16
CA PHE A 54 -15.14 5.68 -12.75
C PHE A 54 -16.65 5.43 -12.59
N SER A 55 -17.49 6.11 -13.39
CA SER A 55 -18.94 5.91 -13.38
C SER A 55 -19.33 4.55 -13.95
N GLU A 56 -18.78 4.18 -15.11
CA GLU A 56 -19.03 2.89 -15.76
C GLU A 56 -18.54 1.73 -14.88
N PHE A 57 -17.35 1.86 -14.29
CA PHE A 57 -16.85 0.94 -13.25
C PHE A 57 -17.85 0.78 -12.12
N SER A 58 -18.32 1.89 -11.54
CA SER A 58 -19.20 1.88 -10.37
C SER A 58 -20.52 1.18 -10.71
N ILE A 59 -21.13 1.52 -11.85
CA ILE A 59 -22.37 0.92 -12.35
C ILE A 59 -22.21 -0.58 -12.60
N ARG A 60 -21.07 -1.01 -13.15
CA ARG A 60 -20.84 -2.44 -13.36
C ARG A 60 -20.60 -3.17 -12.04
N TYR A 61 -19.78 -2.61 -11.15
CA TYR A 61 -19.40 -3.26 -9.90
C TYR A 61 -20.57 -3.42 -8.93
N ILE A 62 -21.54 -2.49 -8.90
CA ILE A 62 -22.74 -2.66 -8.05
C ILE A 62 -23.59 -3.89 -8.42
N GLN A 63 -23.42 -4.46 -9.62
CA GLN A 63 -24.09 -5.71 -10.01
C GLN A 63 -23.48 -6.94 -9.31
N GLU A 64 -22.29 -6.80 -8.71
CA GLU A 64 -21.60 -7.86 -7.97
C GLU A 64 -21.95 -7.87 -6.47
N ILE A 65 -22.83 -6.96 -6.02
CA ILE A 65 -23.25 -6.82 -4.63
C ILE A 65 -24.77 -6.70 -4.53
N SER A 66 -25.36 -7.23 -3.45
CA SER A 66 -26.80 -7.12 -3.20
C SER A 66 -27.17 -5.74 -2.62
N VAL A 67 -27.21 -4.70 -3.45
CA VAL A 67 -27.43 -3.30 -3.02
C VAL A 67 -28.71 -3.11 -2.19
N GLN A 68 -29.77 -3.85 -2.51
CA GLN A 68 -31.05 -3.78 -1.80
C GLN A 68 -30.98 -4.35 -0.37
N ASP A 69 -29.98 -5.19 -0.09
CA ASP A 69 -29.78 -5.82 1.22
C ASP A 69 -28.77 -5.06 2.09
N ILE A 70 -28.23 -3.95 1.60
CA ILE A 70 -27.31 -3.11 2.37
C ILE A 70 -28.09 -2.35 3.46
N ASP A 71 -27.58 -2.43 4.69
CA ASP A 71 -28.07 -1.69 5.86
C ASP A 71 -27.28 -0.38 6.00
N SER A 72 -25.94 -0.46 6.00
CA SER A 72 -25.07 0.70 6.16
C SER A 72 -23.76 0.60 5.40
N ILE A 73 -23.15 1.77 5.15
CA ILE A 73 -21.83 1.91 4.51
C ILE A 73 -20.94 2.84 5.34
N GLU A 74 -19.69 2.40 5.52
CA GLU A 74 -18.61 3.19 6.11
C GLU A 74 -17.47 3.35 5.10
N ARG A 75 -17.03 4.59 4.86
CA ARG A 75 -15.74 4.87 4.22
C ARG A 75 -14.68 5.05 5.30
N LEU A 76 -13.66 4.20 5.26
CA LEU A 76 -12.63 4.19 6.31
C LEU A 76 -11.52 5.20 5.99
N LYS A 77 -10.96 5.78 7.06
CA LYS A 77 -9.84 6.72 6.98
C LYS A 77 -8.51 5.99 7.00
N ASP A 78 -7.46 6.66 6.55
CA ASP A 78 -6.07 6.17 6.59
C ASP A 78 -5.61 5.76 8.01
N THR A 79 -6.28 6.23 9.06
CA THR A 79 -6.03 5.79 10.44
C THR A 79 -6.36 4.31 10.66
N ALA A 80 -7.38 3.77 9.99
CA ALA A 80 -7.69 2.34 10.02
C ALA A 80 -6.58 1.54 9.33
N ALA A 81 -6.10 2.03 8.18
CA ALA A 81 -4.95 1.43 7.49
C ALA A 81 -3.69 1.39 8.35
N LYS A 82 -3.46 2.37 9.23
CA LYS A 82 -2.35 2.31 10.21
C LYS A 82 -2.46 1.12 11.15
N GLN A 83 -3.68 0.74 11.54
CA GLN A 83 -3.97 -0.42 12.38
C GLN A 83 -4.00 -1.75 11.62
N GLY A 84 -3.80 -1.72 10.29
CA GLY A 84 -3.71 -2.90 9.43
C GLY A 84 -4.96 -3.18 8.59
N ASP A 85 -6.05 -2.42 8.82
CA ASP A 85 -7.30 -2.57 8.07
C ASP A 85 -7.20 -1.83 6.74
N VAL A 86 -7.05 -2.58 5.65
CA VAL A 86 -6.85 -2.04 4.28
C VAL A 86 -8.16 -1.69 3.57
N THR A 87 -9.28 -1.78 4.28
CA THR A 87 -10.61 -1.46 3.78
C THR A 87 -10.72 0.02 3.48
N ASP A 88 -11.18 0.34 2.27
CA ASP A 88 -11.54 1.71 1.87
C ASP A 88 -13.06 1.92 2.04
N ILE A 89 -13.86 0.90 1.69
CA ILE A 89 -15.32 0.88 1.83
C ILE A 89 -15.76 -0.39 2.56
N ARG A 90 -16.48 -0.24 3.67
CA ARG A 90 -17.12 -1.33 4.40
C ARG A 90 -18.62 -1.28 4.16
N ILE A 91 -19.16 -2.39 3.66
CA ILE A 91 -20.59 -2.60 3.47
C ILE A 91 -21.08 -3.54 4.58
N ILE A 92 -22.11 -3.12 5.29
CA ILE A 92 -22.80 -3.92 6.30
C ILE A 92 -24.18 -4.23 5.75
N TYR A 93 -24.50 -5.52 5.58
CA TYR A 93 -25.79 -5.98 5.10
C TYR A 93 -26.80 -6.08 6.25
N LYS A 94 -28.09 -6.18 5.91
CA LYS A 94 -29.21 -6.30 6.87
C LYS A 94 -29.09 -7.54 7.76
N ASP A 95 -28.53 -8.62 7.23
CA ASP A 95 -28.21 -9.85 7.96
C ASP A 95 -26.96 -9.74 8.86
N LYS A 96 -26.34 -8.56 8.90
CA LYS A 96 -25.11 -8.22 9.64
C LYS A 96 -23.83 -8.86 9.10
N SER A 97 -23.89 -9.51 7.94
CA SER A 97 -22.67 -9.85 7.21
C SER A 97 -21.95 -8.58 6.75
N VAL A 98 -20.61 -8.66 6.65
CA VAL A 98 -19.76 -7.52 6.32
C VAL A 98 -18.93 -7.84 5.08
N ARG A 99 -18.92 -6.92 4.11
CA ARG A 99 -18.04 -6.96 2.95
C ARG A 99 -17.11 -5.75 2.99
N ASN A 100 -15.83 -6.02 3.20
CA ASN A 100 -14.77 -5.03 3.19
C ASN A 100 -14.15 -4.97 1.79
N ILE A 101 -14.06 -3.76 1.22
CA ILE A 101 -13.53 -3.52 -0.11
C ILE A 101 -12.29 -2.62 0.01
N SER A 102 -11.15 -3.10 -0.46
CA SER A 102 -9.98 -2.27 -0.75
C SER A 102 -10.00 -1.88 -2.22
N LEU A 103 -10.26 -0.61 -2.50
CA LEU A 103 -10.49 -0.09 -3.84
C LEU A 103 -9.21 0.55 -4.39
N LYS A 104 -8.83 0.20 -5.62
CA LYS A 104 -7.57 0.61 -6.23
C LYS A 104 -7.77 1.03 -7.69
N HIS A 105 -6.99 2.00 -8.13
CA HIS A 105 -7.01 2.52 -9.50
C HIS A 105 -5.65 2.25 -10.17
N ASN A 106 -5.62 1.38 -11.17
CA ASN A 106 -4.43 1.01 -11.96
C ASN A 106 -3.25 0.38 -11.20
N HIS A 107 -3.45 -0.16 -10.00
CA HIS A 107 -2.36 -0.83 -9.28
C HIS A 107 -2.83 -1.88 -8.28
N ASP A 108 -1.95 -2.82 -7.98
CA ASP A 108 -2.14 -3.89 -7.00
C ASP A 108 -1.32 -3.74 -5.71
N ALA A 109 -0.66 -2.59 -5.56
CA ALA A 109 0.27 -2.32 -4.48
C ALA A 109 -0.29 -2.68 -3.09
N CYS A 110 0.58 -3.31 -2.29
CA CYS A 110 0.41 -3.53 -0.87
C CYS A 110 0.69 -2.24 -0.06
N LYS A 111 0.51 -2.33 1.26
CA LYS A 111 0.81 -1.21 2.16
C LYS A 111 2.27 -0.81 2.07
N HIS A 112 2.55 0.48 1.85
CA HIS A 112 3.93 0.98 1.78
C HIS A 112 4.68 0.78 3.10
N GLN A 113 5.82 0.11 3.06
CA GLN A 113 6.69 -0.11 4.21
C GLN A 113 7.73 0.99 4.31
N ARG A 114 8.06 1.40 5.53
CA ARG A 114 9.16 2.34 5.81
C ARG A 114 10.30 1.55 6.47
N PRO A 115 11.53 1.49 5.92
CA PRO A 115 12.62 0.74 6.53
C PRO A 115 12.79 1.07 8.02
N ALA A 116 12.81 2.36 8.37
CA ALA A 116 12.96 2.84 9.75
C ALA A 116 11.88 2.42 10.77
N ALA A 117 10.82 1.74 10.31
CA ALA A 117 9.72 1.24 11.14
C ALA A 117 9.64 -0.30 11.17
N LEU A 118 10.66 -1.01 10.67
CA LEU A 118 10.65 -2.47 10.55
C LEU A 118 10.40 -3.19 11.89
N ILE A 119 11.27 -3.01 12.88
CA ILE A 119 11.27 -3.80 14.13
C ILE A 119 9.97 -3.61 14.93
N LYS A 120 9.71 -2.39 15.39
CA LYS A 120 8.56 -2.14 16.28
C LYS A 120 7.21 -2.17 15.57
N ASN A 121 7.08 -1.57 14.38
CA ASN A 121 5.77 -1.32 13.79
C ASN A 121 5.33 -2.39 12.80
N GLN A 122 6.28 -3.00 12.08
CA GLN A 122 5.97 -3.97 11.03
C GLN A 122 6.12 -5.40 11.55
N LEU A 123 7.22 -5.71 12.24
CA LEU A 123 7.45 -6.98 12.90
C LEU A 123 6.77 -7.06 14.28
N GLY A 124 6.46 -5.93 14.90
CA GLY A 124 5.81 -5.91 16.21
C GLY A 124 6.67 -6.46 17.34
N ILE A 125 8.00 -6.39 17.18
CA ILE A 125 8.99 -6.79 18.18
C ILE A 125 9.18 -5.64 19.16
N LEU A 126 9.01 -5.93 20.46
CA LEU A 126 9.05 -4.93 21.54
C LEU A 126 10.43 -4.83 22.22
N ASP A 127 11.40 -5.60 21.75
CA ASP A 127 12.80 -5.52 22.19
C ASP A 127 13.39 -4.17 21.79
N LYS A 128 13.67 -3.34 22.81
CA LYS A 128 14.20 -1.99 22.64
C LYS A 128 15.67 -2.00 22.21
N GLU A 129 16.45 -2.99 22.63
CA GLU A 129 17.86 -3.10 22.27
C GLU A 129 17.98 -3.48 20.79
N LEU A 130 17.15 -4.42 20.34
CA LEU A 130 17.09 -4.80 18.93
C LEU A 130 16.61 -3.63 18.04
N ASP A 131 15.58 -2.88 18.42
CA ASP A 131 15.12 -1.69 17.67
C ASP A 131 16.22 -0.61 17.62
N ALA A 132 16.93 -0.38 18.74
CA ALA A 132 18.05 0.55 18.78
C ALA A 132 19.21 0.11 17.87
N GLN A 133 19.55 -1.18 17.90
CA GLN A 133 20.59 -1.77 17.04
C GLN A 133 20.22 -1.63 15.56
N TYR A 134 18.99 -1.97 15.18
CA TYR A 134 18.50 -1.81 13.81
C TYR A 134 18.59 -0.35 13.34
N ARG A 135 18.14 0.60 14.18
CA ARG A 135 18.21 2.04 13.85
C ARG A 135 19.64 2.52 13.70
N LYS A 136 20.56 2.02 14.52
CA LYS A 136 21.99 2.33 14.42
C LYS A 136 22.55 1.83 13.09
N ASP A 137 22.31 0.57 12.74
CA ASP A 137 22.79 -0.01 11.48
C ASP A 137 22.23 0.73 10.26
N LEU A 138 20.95 1.10 10.30
CA LEU A 138 20.32 1.89 9.25
C LEU A 138 20.93 3.30 9.15
N ASN A 139 21.22 3.94 10.27
CA ASN A 139 21.87 5.26 10.29
C ASN A 139 23.30 5.19 9.75
N THR A 140 24.05 4.13 10.01
CA THR A 140 25.38 3.93 9.42
C THR A 140 25.30 3.89 7.88
N ILE A 141 24.27 3.25 7.31
CA ILE A 141 24.05 3.30 5.85
C ILE A 141 23.80 4.74 5.38
N TYR A 142 22.97 5.50 6.11
CA TYR A 142 22.67 6.88 5.77
C TYR A 142 23.89 7.80 5.87
N GLU A 143 24.74 7.64 6.89
CA GLU A 143 25.98 8.40 7.05
C GLU A 143 26.95 8.14 5.90
N ARG A 144 27.12 6.87 5.47
CA ARG A 144 27.92 6.52 4.29
C ARG A 144 27.39 7.13 2.99
N PHE A 145 26.07 7.26 2.86
CA PHE A 145 25.47 7.97 1.73
C PHE A 145 25.76 9.48 1.83
N HIS A 146 25.49 10.10 2.98
CA HIS A 146 25.72 11.53 3.22
C HIS A 146 27.17 11.95 2.98
N SER A 147 28.15 11.13 3.36
CA SER A 147 29.57 11.45 3.16
C SER A 147 29.98 11.53 1.69
N LYS A 148 29.13 11.06 0.77
CA LYS A 148 29.33 11.09 -0.68
C LYS A 148 28.49 12.15 -1.39
N VAL A 149 27.66 12.89 -0.66
CA VAL A 149 26.84 13.99 -1.18
C VAL A 149 27.70 15.25 -1.28
N LEU A 150 27.62 15.93 -2.42
CA LEU A 150 28.39 17.14 -2.68
C LEU A 150 27.52 18.39 -2.51
N LEU A 151 28.16 19.54 -2.28
CA LEU A 151 27.47 20.84 -2.23
C LEU A 151 26.71 21.15 -3.53
N SER A 152 27.15 20.60 -4.67
CA SER A 152 26.48 20.72 -5.97
C SER A 152 25.18 19.93 -6.07
N ASP A 153 24.91 18.98 -5.17
CA ASP A 153 23.70 18.15 -5.19
C ASP A 153 22.49 18.87 -4.54
N LYS A 154 22.47 20.21 -4.64
CA LYS A 154 21.62 21.10 -3.87
C LYS A 154 20.96 22.16 -4.77
N GLU A 155 19.65 22.36 -4.63
CA GLU A 155 18.86 23.40 -5.29
C GLU A 155 17.96 24.09 -4.25
N ASN A 156 17.87 25.42 -4.27
CA ASN A 156 17.01 26.21 -3.36
C ASN A 156 17.14 25.76 -1.90
N ASP A 157 18.38 25.68 -1.43
CA ASP A 157 18.76 25.21 -0.11
C ASP A 157 18.45 23.75 0.28
N ASN A 158 17.95 22.94 -0.65
CA ASN A 158 17.61 21.54 -0.40
C ASN A 158 18.51 20.59 -1.17
N TYR A 159 19.04 19.56 -0.49
CA TYR A 159 19.69 18.46 -1.20
C TYR A 159 18.64 17.61 -1.90
N LEU A 160 18.93 17.19 -3.14
CA LEU A 160 18.00 16.45 -3.97
C LEU A 160 18.57 15.11 -4.40
N PHE A 161 17.80 14.04 -4.19
CA PHE A 161 18.20 12.70 -4.65
C PHE A 161 18.38 12.64 -6.16
N ARG A 162 17.59 13.42 -6.92
CA ARG A 162 17.71 13.51 -8.38
C ARG A 162 19.11 13.99 -8.80
N LEU A 163 19.66 15.00 -8.13
CA LEU A 163 20.97 15.57 -8.47
C LEU A 163 22.10 14.60 -8.13
N VAL A 164 22.02 13.94 -6.96
CA VAL A 164 22.96 12.86 -6.61
C VAL A 164 22.92 11.75 -7.68
N LYS A 165 21.71 11.36 -8.12
CA LYS A 165 21.52 10.33 -9.15
C LYS A 165 22.07 10.73 -10.51
N GLU A 166 21.87 11.97 -10.93
CA GLU A 166 22.36 12.50 -12.22
C GLU A 166 23.89 12.55 -12.24
N ARG A 167 24.50 12.90 -11.10
CA ARG A 167 25.96 12.92 -10.94
C ARG A 167 26.57 11.53 -10.89
N ASP A 168 26.02 10.66 -10.05
CA ASP A 168 26.49 9.29 -9.86
C ASP A 168 25.31 8.36 -9.51
N PRO A 169 24.73 7.68 -10.52
CA PRO A 169 23.62 6.75 -10.31
C PRO A 169 23.95 5.62 -9.32
N SER A 170 25.22 5.22 -9.23
CA SER A 170 25.65 4.11 -8.39
C SER A 170 25.45 4.41 -6.90
N LEU A 171 25.50 5.68 -6.48
CA LEU A 171 25.26 6.07 -5.08
C LEU A 171 23.85 5.73 -4.63
N ILE A 172 22.86 5.93 -5.51
CA ILE A 172 21.46 5.62 -5.24
C ILE A 172 21.25 4.10 -5.26
N THR A 173 21.80 3.41 -6.25
CA THR A 173 21.70 1.95 -6.35
C THR A 173 22.34 1.26 -5.14
N ASN A 174 23.52 1.72 -4.70
CA ASN A 174 24.21 1.21 -3.53
C ASN A 174 23.44 1.49 -2.23
N LEU A 175 22.92 2.72 -2.06
CA LEU A 175 22.05 3.06 -0.93
C LEU A 175 20.87 2.10 -0.86
N TYR A 176 20.20 1.85 -1.98
CA TYR A 176 19.04 0.97 -1.99
C TYR A 176 19.42 -0.48 -1.69
N SER A 177 20.48 -0.99 -2.32
CA SER A 177 21.00 -2.33 -2.05
C SER A 177 21.37 -2.54 -0.58
N ASP A 178 22.06 -1.58 0.02
CA ASP A 178 22.45 -1.63 1.44
C ASP A 178 21.23 -1.71 2.36
N VAL A 179 20.21 -0.87 2.13
CA VAL A 179 18.97 -0.87 2.93
C VAL A 179 18.19 -2.17 2.72
N CYS A 180 18.07 -2.66 1.48
CA CYS A 180 17.39 -3.92 1.20
C CYS A 180 18.10 -5.10 1.89
N ASN A 181 19.44 -5.14 1.85
CA ASN A 181 20.21 -6.19 2.55
C ASN A 181 20.06 -6.11 4.07
N LEU A 182 19.98 -4.91 4.65
CA LEU A 182 19.72 -4.75 6.08
C LEU A 182 18.33 -5.29 6.45
N VAL A 183 17.29 -4.93 5.68
CA VAL A 183 15.93 -5.44 5.92
C VAL A 183 15.89 -6.97 5.78
N LYS A 184 16.49 -7.51 4.72
CA LYS A 184 16.63 -8.95 4.50
C LYS A 184 17.26 -9.66 5.70
N LYS A 185 18.39 -9.15 6.20
CA LYS A 185 19.09 -9.68 7.38
C LYS A 185 18.15 -9.78 8.58
N TYR A 186 17.45 -8.70 8.90
CA TYR A 186 16.57 -8.66 10.07
C TYR A 186 15.32 -9.54 9.93
N LEU A 187 14.81 -9.72 8.72
CA LEU A 187 13.71 -10.66 8.45
C LEU A 187 14.14 -12.11 8.65
N LEU A 188 15.38 -12.48 8.27
CA LEU A 188 15.84 -13.87 8.32
C LEU A 188 16.45 -14.27 9.67
N GLU A 189 17.16 -13.36 10.34
CA GLU A 189 17.97 -13.70 11.53
C GLU A 189 17.28 -13.35 12.86
N TYR A 190 16.31 -12.42 12.86
CA TYR A 190 15.77 -11.85 14.11
C TYR A 190 14.24 -11.91 14.23
N ALA A 191 13.54 -12.31 13.17
CA ALA A 191 12.08 -12.40 13.20
C ALA A 191 11.64 -13.84 13.55
N ASP A 192 10.94 -13.97 14.67
CA ASP A 192 10.27 -15.21 15.04
C ASP A 192 8.93 -15.38 14.29
N GLU A 193 8.26 -16.52 14.51
CA GLU A 193 6.97 -16.82 13.91
C GLU A 193 5.91 -15.73 14.17
N ALA A 194 5.85 -15.22 15.40
CA ALA A 194 4.89 -14.19 15.78
C ALA A 194 5.17 -12.87 15.04
N ALA A 195 6.44 -12.52 14.87
CA ALA A 195 6.89 -11.35 14.14
C ALA A 195 6.59 -11.47 12.64
N ILE A 196 6.85 -12.64 12.03
CA ILE A 196 6.54 -12.87 10.62
C ILE A 196 5.04 -12.82 10.35
N LYS A 197 4.22 -13.40 11.24
CA LYS A 197 2.76 -13.29 11.15
C LYS A 197 2.27 -11.85 11.20
N LYS A 198 2.82 -11.03 12.11
CA LYS A 198 2.51 -9.60 12.17
C LYS A 198 2.98 -8.85 10.94
N TYR A 199 4.18 -9.17 10.44
CA TYR A 199 4.74 -8.59 9.23
C TYR A 199 3.85 -8.87 8.04
N PHE A 200 3.52 -10.14 7.79
CA PHE A 200 2.63 -10.53 6.70
C PHE A 200 1.29 -9.80 6.75
N LYS A 201 0.63 -9.76 7.92
CA LYS A 201 -0.62 -9.01 8.11
C LYS A 201 -0.46 -7.51 7.89
N PHE A 202 0.68 -6.93 8.26
CA PHE A 202 0.95 -5.53 7.97
C PHE A 202 1.02 -5.27 6.45
N LEU A 203 1.62 -6.18 5.68
CA LEU A 203 1.83 -6.02 4.24
C LEU A 203 0.54 -6.26 3.43
N VAL A 204 -0.16 -7.36 3.74
CA VAL A 204 -1.29 -7.87 2.96
C VAL A 204 -2.64 -7.40 3.48
N GLY A 205 -2.76 -7.19 4.80
CA GLY A 205 -3.99 -6.82 5.50
C GLY A 205 -4.25 -7.73 6.70
N ASN A 206 -4.90 -7.21 7.74
CA ASN A 206 -5.24 -7.97 8.95
C ASN A 206 -6.74 -8.25 9.12
N THR A 207 -7.55 -7.88 8.13
CA THR A 207 -8.99 -8.11 8.05
C THR A 207 -9.29 -8.97 6.82
N THR A 208 -10.48 -9.58 6.78
CA THR A 208 -10.99 -10.22 5.56
C THR A 208 -11.50 -9.13 4.61
N PHE A 209 -11.08 -9.15 3.35
CA PHE A 209 -11.47 -8.14 2.37
C PHE A 209 -11.37 -8.67 0.93
N GLU A 210 -12.00 -7.96 0.00
CA GLU A 210 -11.73 -8.09 -1.42
C GLU A 210 -10.92 -6.88 -1.89
N LYS A 211 -9.87 -7.13 -2.69
CA LYS A 211 -9.20 -6.08 -3.44
C LYS A 211 -9.88 -5.93 -4.79
N VAL A 212 -10.38 -4.73 -5.05
CA VAL A 212 -11.06 -4.37 -6.31
C VAL A 212 -10.19 -3.34 -7.02
N ALA A 213 -9.58 -3.75 -8.12
CA ALA A 213 -8.73 -2.88 -8.93
C ALA A 213 -9.41 -2.60 -10.27
N VAL A 214 -9.58 -1.31 -10.59
CA VAL A 214 -10.08 -0.87 -11.90
C VAL A 214 -8.91 -0.52 -12.82
N TYR A 215 -8.95 -1.06 -14.04
CA TYR A 215 -8.00 -0.83 -15.12
C TYR A 215 -8.72 -0.25 -16.35
N PRO A 216 -8.86 1.09 -16.45
CA PRO A 216 -9.63 1.73 -17.51
C PRO A 216 -9.09 1.45 -18.92
N LYS A 217 -7.76 1.34 -19.08
CA LYS A 217 -7.12 1.07 -20.37
C LYS A 217 -7.59 -0.23 -21.01
N THR A 218 -7.81 -1.27 -20.19
CA THR A 218 -8.28 -2.59 -20.63
C THR A 218 -9.76 -2.80 -20.34
N ARG A 219 -10.44 -1.77 -19.80
CA ARG A 219 -11.83 -1.83 -19.34
C ARG A 219 -12.12 -3.06 -18.48
N THR A 220 -11.24 -3.32 -17.51
CA THR A 220 -11.30 -4.50 -16.64
C THR A 220 -11.39 -4.11 -15.17
N ILE A 221 -12.26 -4.80 -14.44
CA ILE A 221 -12.29 -4.86 -12.99
C ILE A 221 -11.67 -6.18 -12.56
N MET A 222 -10.59 -6.12 -11.79
CA MET A 222 -9.99 -7.28 -11.16
C MET A 222 -10.45 -7.37 -9.72
N ILE A 223 -11.10 -8.48 -9.36
CA ILE A 223 -11.50 -8.77 -7.99
C ILE A 223 -10.62 -9.91 -7.47
N LYS A 224 -9.94 -9.66 -6.35
CA LYS A 224 -9.06 -10.61 -5.68
C LYS A 224 -9.56 -10.83 -4.26
N ASP A 225 -9.81 -12.09 -3.91
CA ASP A 225 -10.47 -12.46 -2.66
C ASP A 225 -9.44 -12.80 -1.56
N PHE A 226 -9.26 -11.88 -0.61
CA PHE A 226 -8.37 -12.06 0.54
C PHE A 226 -9.10 -12.58 1.79
N THR A 227 -10.36 -13.04 1.68
CA THR A 227 -11.17 -13.46 2.83
C THR A 227 -10.67 -14.75 3.49
N SER A 228 -10.02 -15.63 2.72
CA SER A 228 -9.59 -16.97 3.17
C SER A 228 -8.07 -17.14 3.14
N VAL A 229 -7.31 -16.04 3.21
CA VAL A 229 -5.85 -16.07 3.17
C VAL A 229 -5.30 -16.57 4.51
N ALA A 230 -4.54 -17.67 4.47
CA ALA A 230 -3.82 -18.18 5.63
C ALA A 230 -2.68 -17.23 6.05
N ASP A 231 -2.43 -17.15 7.35
CA ASP A 231 -1.29 -16.40 7.87
C ASP A 231 0.04 -17.02 7.43
N ALA A 232 1.06 -16.20 7.18
CA ALA A 232 2.43 -16.67 7.07
C ALA A 232 3.07 -16.77 8.46
N THR A 233 3.84 -17.83 8.70
CA THR A 233 4.56 -18.04 9.97
C THR A 233 6.07 -18.07 9.80
N ALA A 234 6.58 -18.12 8.56
CA ALA A 234 8.00 -18.04 8.27
C ALA A 234 8.28 -17.36 6.93
N VAL A 235 9.43 -16.68 6.85
CA VAL A 235 10.06 -16.32 5.58
C VAL A 235 10.94 -17.50 5.17
N ILE A 236 10.61 -18.15 4.06
CA ILE A 236 11.35 -19.33 3.57
C ILE A 236 12.58 -18.93 2.76
N ASP A 237 12.54 -17.75 2.15
CA ASP A 237 13.61 -17.20 1.33
C ASP A 237 13.45 -15.69 1.20
N ALA A 238 14.56 -14.96 1.15
CA ALA A 238 14.58 -13.56 0.81
C ALA A 238 15.89 -13.21 0.09
N TYR A 239 15.81 -12.50 -1.03
CA TYR A 239 16.97 -12.16 -1.85
C TYR A 239 16.79 -10.83 -2.59
N ILE A 240 17.90 -10.29 -3.09
CA ILE A 240 17.88 -9.11 -3.94
C ILE A 240 17.82 -9.59 -5.39
N HIS A 241 16.77 -9.23 -6.12
CA HIS A 241 16.63 -9.62 -7.51
C HIS A 241 17.74 -8.97 -8.34
N PRO A 242 18.54 -9.75 -9.10
CA PRO A 242 19.75 -9.26 -9.75
C PRO A 242 19.47 -8.17 -10.79
N ASP A 243 18.36 -8.29 -11.53
CA ASP A 243 18.09 -7.38 -12.66
C ASP A 243 17.52 -6.02 -12.26
N ASN A 244 16.73 -5.95 -11.18
CA ASN A 244 16.01 -4.72 -10.80
C ASN A 244 16.36 -4.21 -9.39
N GLY A 245 17.13 -4.98 -8.61
CA GLY A 245 17.56 -4.61 -7.25
C GLY A 245 16.45 -4.62 -6.20
N HIS A 246 15.27 -5.18 -6.50
CA HIS A 246 14.18 -5.28 -5.56
C HIS A 246 14.46 -6.35 -4.50
N LEU A 247 13.91 -6.17 -3.30
CA LEU A 247 13.92 -7.21 -2.27
C LEU A 247 12.73 -8.14 -2.52
N ILE A 248 13.02 -9.40 -2.83
CA ILE A 248 12.02 -10.46 -2.95
C ILE A 248 11.93 -11.17 -1.59
N VAL A 249 10.71 -11.33 -1.07
CA VAL A 249 10.44 -12.05 0.19
C VAL A 249 9.41 -13.14 -0.07
N LYS A 250 9.79 -14.39 0.18
CA LYS A 250 8.92 -15.56 0.03
C LYS A 250 8.47 -16.06 1.40
N PHE A 251 7.17 -16.25 1.55
CA PHE A 251 6.55 -16.74 2.77
C PHE A 251 6.15 -18.21 2.63
N ASN A 252 6.06 -18.91 3.75
CA ASN A 252 5.66 -20.33 3.78
C ASN A 252 4.18 -20.59 3.45
N ASN A 253 3.36 -19.54 3.28
CA ASN A 253 1.98 -19.63 2.81
C ASN A 253 1.85 -19.32 1.30
N ASN A 254 2.92 -19.52 0.53
CA ASN A 254 3.00 -19.30 -0.93
C ASN A 254 2.86 -17.85 -1.41
N PHE A 255 2.87 -16.87 -0.50
CA PHE A 255 2.98 -15.48 -0.91
C PHE A 255 4.43 -15.12 -1.25
N ILE A 256 4.60 -14.43 -2.36
CA ILE A 256 5.86 -13.81 -2.76
C ILE A 256 5.60 -12.31 -2.90
N LEU A 257 6.38 -11.49 -2.19
CA LEU A 257 6.35 -10.05 -2.31
C LEU A 257 7.59 -9.54 -3.04
N ASP A 258 7.37 -8.76 -4.09
CA ASP A 258 8.38 -7.97 -4.78
C ASP A 258 8.37 -6.55 -4.22
N MET A 259 9.46 -6.16 -3.54
CA MET A 259 9.56 -4.90 -2.80
C MET A 259 10.60 -3.96 -3.42
N ARG A 260 10.11 -2.89 -4.07
CA ARG A 260 10.94 -1.84 -4.66
C ARG A 260 11.20 -0.71 -3.67
N LEU A 261 12.44 -0.58 -3.22
CA LEU A 261 12.85 0.58 -2.42
C LEU A 261 13.04 1.82 -3.30
N HIS A 262 12.54 2.96 -2.82
CA HIS A 262 12.78 4.25 -3.44
C HIS A 262 12.58 5.40 -2.43
N THR A 263 12.90 6.62 -2.88
CA THR A 263 12.75 7.84 -2.07
C THR A 263 11.29 8.30 -2.03
N ALA A 264 10.75 8.48 -0.83
CA ALA A 264 9.40 9.01 -0.62
C ALA A 264 9.34 10.55 -0.64
N SER A 265 10.49 11.21 -0.68
CA SER A 265 10.65 12.65 -0.85
C SER A 265 11.77 12.89 -1.85
N SER A 266 11.61 13.89 -2.73
CA SER A 266 12.70 14.31 -3.62
C SER A 266 13.84 14.98 -2.86
N ARG A 267 13.55 15.55 -1.68
CA ARG A 267 14.47 16.32 -0.82
C ARG A 267 14.95 15.51 0.37
N PHE A 268 16.17 15.79 0.82
CA PHE A 268 16.73 15.30 2.08
C PHE A 268 17.63 16.34 2.77
N SER A 269 18.07 16.04 3.99
CA SER A 269 19.01 16.86 4.74
C SER A 269 20.14 16.00 5.27
N LEU A 270 21.37 16.48 5.17
CA LEU A 270 22.53 15.81 5.77
C LEU A 270 22.35 15.68 7.29
N GLY A 271 22.83 14.57 7.84
CA GLY A 271 22.74 14.27 9.28
C GLY A 271 21.33 13.89 9.76
N LYS A 272 20.34 13.75 8.87
CA LYS A 272 18.99 13.28 9.20
C LYS A 272 18.67 11.98 8.49
N SER A 273 17.74 11.19 9.04
CA SER A 273 17.28 9.96 8.37
C SER A 273 16.70 10.25 6.98
N LEU A 274 17.02 9.38 6.03
CA LEU A 274 16.51 9.48 4.67
C LEU A 274 15.04 9.05 4.60
N SER A 275 14.24 9.77 3.81
CA SER A 275 12.83 9.42 3.58
C SER A 275 12.74 8.36 2.49
N LEU A 276 12.94 7.10 2.89
CA LEU A 276 12.81 5.93 2.02
C LEU A 276 11.49 5.21 2.28
N LYS A 277 10.96 4.53 1.26
CA LYS A 277 9.82 3.62 1.38
C LYS A 277 9.92 2.49 0.35
N PHE A 278 9.31 1.36 0.67
CA PHE A 278 9.07 0.28 -0.27
C PHE A 278 7.70 0.45 -0.91
N ASP A 279 7.65 0.32 -2.23
CA ASP A 279 6.43 -0.02 -2.95
C ASP A 279 6.47 -1.54 -3.15
N SER A 280 5.50 -2.25 -2.59
CA SER A 280 5.47 -3.71 -2.63
C SER A 280 4.30 -4.22 -3.43
N VAL A 281 4.53 -5.26 -4.20
CA VAL A 281 3.50 -5.94 -5.00
C VAL A 281 3.54 -7.43 -4.65
N VAL A 282 2.37 -8.05 -4.57
CA VAL A 282 2.26 -9.51 -4.44
C VAL A 282 2.40 -10.11 -5.83
N ASP A 283 3.18 -11.17 -5.96
CA ASP A 283 3.14 -12.05 -7.12
C ASP A 283 1.79 -12.77 -7.16
N MET A 284 0.84 -12.17 -7.86
CA MET A 284 -0.53 -12.65 -7.91
C MET A 284 -0.69 -13.91 -8.77
N ASP A 285 0.28 -14.22 -9.63
CA ASP A 285 0.21 -15.44 -10.45
C ASP A 285 0.46 -16.69 -9.60
N ASN A 286 1.22 -16.53 -8.51
CA ASN A 286 1.56 -17.62 -7.58
C ASN A 286 0.84 -17.54 -6.23
N ALA A 287 0.25 -16.39 -5.88
CA ALA A 287 -0.44 -16.22 -4.61
C ALA A 287 -1.71 -17.10 -4.52
N PRO A 288 -2.00 -17.71 -3.35
CA PRO A 288 -3.21 -18.51 -3.12
C PRO A 288 -4.44 -17.60 -2.89
N VAL A 289 -4.70 -16.71 -3.84
CA VAL A 289 -5.78 -15.71 -3.80
C VAL A 289 -6.66 -15.92 -5.01
N PRO A 290 -7.94 -16.34 -4.83
CA PRO A 290 -8.88 -16.44 -5.93
C PRO A 290 -9.03 -15.10 -6.65
N GLN A 291 -9.06 -15.15 -7.99
CA GLN A 291 -9.17 -13.95 -8.82
C GLN A 291 -10.25 -14.13 -9.87
N ARG A 292 -10.94 -13.04 -10.18
CA ARG A 292 -11.83 -12.96 -11.33
C ARG A 292 -11.75 -11.59 -11.97
N SER A 293 -11.91 -11.58 -13.29
CA SER A 293 -11.94 -10.37 -14.11
C SER A 293 -13.35 -10.12 -14.62
N ILE A 294 -13.76 -8.86 -14.64
CA ILE A 294 -15.05 -8.42 -15.17
C ILE A 294 -14.80 -7.27 -16.16
N SER A 295 -15.46 -7.30 -17.31
CA SER A 295 -15.45 -6.17 -18.24
C SER A 295 -16.51 -5.14 -17.87
N PHE A 296 -16.19 -3.85 -18.06
CA PHE A 296 -17.12 -2.74 -17.87
C PHE A 296 -17.11 -1.77 -19.04
#